data_AF-A0A2P4Y3Y7-F1
#
_entry.id   AF-A0A2P4Y3Y7-F1
#
_cell.length_a   1.000
_cell.length_b   1.000
_cell.length_c   1.000
_cell.angle_alpha   90.00
_cell.angle_beta   90.00
_cell.angle_gamma   90.00
#
_symmetry.space_group_name_H-M   'P 1'
#
loop_
_entity.id
_entity.type
_entity.pdbx_description
1 polymer ?
#
loop_
_entity_poly.entity_id
_entity_poly.type
_entity_poly.pdbx_seq_one_letter_code
_entity_poly.pdbx_strand_id
1 'polypeptide(L)'
;MDRGEFPHLTGSQFESVRKMVGIFGGDALRSLAAATPAEQVERIEAFDTYERGLIAHVQGLQTPVAEMKPAQPKPLRLKLRAAFLPANYEYRQRSRFLACKQGKYELHEYIQEMRVLAASLVENPLPEHIKVTVFMDGLKVAHPAHS
;
A
#
# COMPACT_ATOMS: atom_id res chain seq x y z
N MET A 1 23.04 -16.79 12.42
CA MET A 1 22.47 -16.17 13.62
C MET A 1 22.58 -17.16 14.75
N ASP A 2 23.37 -16.84 15.77
CA ASP A 2 23.64 -17.74 16.88
C ASP A 2 22.59 -17.61 17.97
N ARG A 3 22.19 -18.74 18.55
CA ARG A 3 21.20 -18.78 19.64
C ARG A 3 21.67 -18.09 20.92
N GLY A 4 22.96 -17.75 21.01
CA GLY A 4 23.57 -17.08 22.16
C GLY A 4 23.03 -15.68 22.43
N GLU A 5 22.48 -14.99 21.43
CA GLU A 5 21.88 -13.65 21.61
C GLU A 5 20.53 -13.69 22.34
N PHE A 6 19.86 -14.85 22.37
CA PHE A 6 18.52 -15.01 22.93
C PHE A 6 18.41 -16.25 23.81
N PRO A 7 19.17 -16.33 24.92
CA PRO A 7 19.27 -17.54 25.73
C PRO A 7 17.97 -17.91 26.46
N HIS A 8 17.08 -16.94 26.65
CA HIS A 8 15.82 -17.08 27.37
C HIS A 8 14.62 -17.41 26.44
N LEU A 9 14.81 -17.40 25.12
CA LEU A 9 13.75 -17.75 24.18
C LEU A 9 13.59 -19.26 24.05
N THR A 10 12.33 -19.68 23.99
CA THR A 10 11.95 -21.06 23.62
C THR A 10 12.30 -21.35 22.16
N GLY A 11 12.33 -22.63 21.78
CA GLY A 11 12.62 -23.03 20.41
C GLY A 11 11.66 -22.43 19.38
N SER A 12 10.35 -22.37 19.72
CA SER A 12 9.33 -21.76 18.87
C SER A 12 9.51 -20.25 18.74
N GLN A 13 9.77 -19.56 19.85
CA GLN A 13 10.05 -18.11 19.82
C GLN A 13 11.29 -17.78 18.99
N PHE A 14 12.35 -18.60 19.09
CA PHE A 14 13.55 -18.41 18.28
C PHE A 14 13.30 -18.68 16.78
N GLU A 15 12.40 -19.60 16.44
CA GLU A 15 11.96 -19.80 15.06
C GLU A 15 11.23 -18.56 14.53
N SER A 16 10.37 -17.95 15.35
CA SER A 16 9.72 -16.68 15.03
C SER A 16 10.73 -15.55 14.81
N VAL A 17 11.83 -15.51 15.57
CA VAL A 17 12.95 -14.57 15.31
C VAL A 17 13.56 -14.81 13.94
N ARG A 18 13.83 -16.06 13.54
CA ARG A 18 14.37 -16.34 12.19
C ARG A 18 13.42 -15.88 11.09
N LYS A 19 12.11 -16.10 11.26
CA LYS A 19 11.08 -15.60 10.32
C LYS A 19 11.09 -14.08 10.24
N MET A 20 11.12 -13.39 11.38
CA MET A 20 11.17 -11.92 11.44
C MET A 20 12.39 -11.39 10.70
N VAL A 21 13.57 -11.99 10.90
CA VAL A 21 14.79 -11.60 10.18
C VAL A 21 14.69 -11.89 8.69
N GLY A 22 14.03 -12.97 8.29
CA GLY A 22 13.76 -13.27 6.88
C GLY A 22 12.82 -12.26 6.19
N ILE A 23 11.91 -11.64 6.94
CA ILE A 23 10.91 -10.68 6.41
C ILE A 23 11.42 -9.23 6.48
N PHE A 24 11.99 -8.83 7.62
CA PHE A 24 12.37 -7.45 7.92
C PHE A 24 13.88 -7.18 7.78
N GLY A 25 14.69 -8.22 7.59
CA GLY A 25 16.15 -8.10 7.47
C GLY A 25 16.89 -8.03 8.80
N GLY A 26 18.21 -7.84 8.72
CA GLY A 26 19.11 -7.86 9.88
C GLY A 26 18.93 -6.71 10.87
N ASP A 27 18.29 -5.60 10.49
CA ASP A 27 18.02 -4.50 11.41
C ASP A 27 16.93 -4.85 12.43
N ALA A 28 15.97 -5.71 12.05
CA ALA A 28 14.99 -6.25 12.99
C ALA A 28 15.66 -7.12 14.05
N LEU A 29 16.69 -7.87 13.67
CA LEU A 29 17.51 -8.61 14.63
C LEU A 29 18.17 -7.65 15.62
N ARG A 30 18.87 -6.64 15.11
CA ARG A 30 19.61 -5.67 15.93
C ARG A 30 18.67 -4.93 16.89
N SER A 31 17.49 -4.54 16.41
CA SER A 31 16.46 -3.89 17.22
C SER A 31 15.89 -4.81 18.28
N LEU A 32 15.69 -6.10 17.97
CA LEU A 32 15.20 -7.07 18.93
C LEU A 32 16.27 -7.39 19.99
N ALA A 33 17.52 -7.57 19.57
CA ALA A 33 18.65 -7.82 20.46
C ALA A 33 18.92 -6.65 21.43
N ALA A 34 18.64 -5.41 21.02
CA ALA A 34 18.79 -4.22 21.86
C ALA A 34 17.68 -4.07 22.94
N ALA A 35 16.60 -4.84 22.83
CA ALA A 35 15.49 -4.78 23.76
C ALA A 35 15.69 -5.61 25.04
N THR A 36 14.95 -5.26 26.08
CA THR A 36 14.93 -6.08 27.31
C THR A 36 14.30 -7.46 27.04
N PRO A 37 14.66 -8.52 27.80
CA PRO A 37 14.11 -9.86 27.60
C PRO A 37 12.57 -9.91 27.59
N ALA A 38 11.91 -9.12 28.44
CA ALA A 38 10.45 -9.04 28.49
C ALA A 38 9.88 -8.47 27.19
N GLU A 39 10.46 -7.38 26.68
CA GLU A 39 9.99 -6.79 25.44
C GLU A 39 10.38 -7.63 24.20
N GLN A 40 11.42 -8.46 24.28
CA GLN A 40 11.74 -9.42 23.21
C GLN A 40 10.61 -10.42 23.05
N VAL A 41 10.17 -11.01 24.16
CA VAL A 41 9.03 -11.94 24.20
C VAL A 41 7.76 -11.26 23.70
N GLU A 42 7.47 -10.05 24.19
CA GLU A 42 6.28 -9.30 23.77
C GLU A 42 6.27 -9.03 22.26
N ARG A 43 7.40 -8.61 21.68
CA ARG A 43 7.50 -8.37 20.23
C ARG A 43 7.35 -9.66 19.42
N ILE A 44 7.89 -10.77 19.91
CA ILE A 44 7.73 -12.09 19.28
C ILE A 44 6.27 -12.54 19.33
N GLU A 45 5.60 -12.40 20.47
CA GLU A 45 4.18 -12.77 20.62
C GLU A 45 3.26 -11.88 19.77
N ALA A 46 3.58 -10.59 19.67
CA ALA A 46 2.89 -9.67 18.77
C ALA A 46 3.04 -10.10 17.30
N PHE A 47 4.25 -10.49 16.91
CA PHE A 47 4.51 -11.03 15.57
C PHE A 47 3.75 -12.34 15.32
N ASP A 48 3.78 -13.29 16.24
CA ASP A 48 3.08 -14.58 16.14
C ASP A 48 1.56 -14.40 16.07
N THR A 49 1.03 -13.42 16.80
CA THR A 49 -0.40 -13.06 16.77
C THR A 49 -0.77 -12.49 15.40
N TYR A 50 0.06 -11.58 14.87
CA TYR A 50 -0.16 -11.01 13.55
C TYR A 50 -0.05 -12.06 12.44
N GLU A 51 0.98 -12.92 12.47
CA GLU A 51 1.19 -14.02 11.52
C GLU A 51 -0.03 -14.95 11.50
N ARG A 52 -0.52 -15.36 12.68
CA ARG A 52 -1.71 -16.21 12.82
C ARG A 52 -2.96 -15.53 12.29
N GLY A 53 -3.16 -14.25 12.59
CA GLY A 53 -4.29 -13.47 12.08
C GLY A 53 -4.28 -13.36 10.55
N LEU A 54 -3.10 -13.15 9.96
CA LEU A 54 -2.93 -13.10 8.52
C LEU A 54 -3.21 -14.45 7.85
N ILE A 55 -2.69 -15.54 8.42
CA ILE A 55 -2.95 -16.91 7.93
C ILE A 55 -4.46 -17.22 8.01
N ALA A 56 -5.10 -16.92 9.13
CA ALA A 56 -6.54 -17.14 9.31
C ALA A 56 -7.37 -16.33 8.30
N HIS A 57 -6.97 -15.10 7.99
CA HIS A 57 -7.64 -14.28 6.97
C HIS A 57 -7.51 -14.89 5.57
N VAL A 58 -6.29 -15.30 5.19
CA VAL A 58 -6.03 -15.94 3.89
C VAL A 58 -6.74 -17.30 3.77
N GLN A 59 -6.85 -18.06 4.87
CA GLN A 59 -7.59 -19.32 4.90
C GLN A 59 -9.12 -19.11 4.92
N GLY A 60 -9.61 -18.06 5.59
CA GLY A 60 -11.03 -17.68 5.58
C GLY A 60 -11.50 -17.19 4.19
N LEU A 61 -10.58 -16.71 3.36
CA LEU A 61 -10.82 -16.46 1.93
C LEU A 61 -10.93 -17.75 1.09
N GLN A 62 -10.59 -18.93 1.62
CA GLN A 62 -10.69 -20.24 0.94
C GLN A 62 -11.95 -21.05 1.28
N THR A 63 -12.76 -20.64 2.26
CA THR A 63 -14.08 -21.25 2.52
C THR A 63 -15.14 -20.69 1.56
N PRO A 64 -16.11 -21.50 1.07
CA PRO A 64 -17.18 -20.98 0.22
C PRO A 64 -17.96 -19.93 1.00
N VAL A 65 -18.16 -18.79 0.35
CA VAL A 65 -18.83 -17.61 0.91
C VAL A 65 -20.27 -17.96 1.31
N ALA A 66 -20.45 -18.40 2.56
CA ALA A 66 -21.71 -18.32 3.26
C ALA A 66 -21.69 -17.02 4.08
N GLU A 67 -22.23 -15.97 3.46
CA GLU A 67 -22.60 -14.66 4.01
C GLU A 67 -21.94 -14.24 5.34
N MET A 68 -20.71 -13.72 5.26
CA MET A 68 -20.27 -12.75 6.26
C MET A 68 -20.67 -11.35 5.77
N LYS A 69 -21.76 -10.83 6.32
CA LYS A 69 -22.17 -9.43 6.18
C LYS A 69 -20.97 -8.53 6.56
N PRO A 70 -20.44 -7.69 5.67
CA PRO A 70 -19.26 -6.90 5.99
C PRO A 70 -19.64 -5.84 7.03
N ALA A 71 -19.04 -5.91 8.21
CA ALA A 71 -19.00 -4.78 9.13
C ALA A 71 -18.27 -3.63 8.39
N GLN A 72 -19.02 -2.58 8.03
CA GLN A 72 -18.57 -1.60 7.03
C GLN A 72 -17.28 -0.89 7.49
N PRO A 73 -16.14 -1.04 6.78
CA PRO A 73 -14.87 -0.34 7.08
C PRO A 73 -14.90 1.16 6.72
N LYS A 74 -16.01 1.63 6.13
CA LYS A 74 -16.20 2.99 5.64
C LYS A 74 -15.90 4.10 6.67
N PRO A 75 -16.18 3.95 7.99
CA PRO A 75 -15.95 5.04 8.96
C PRO A 75 -14.48 5.41 9.14
N LEU A 76 -13.57 4.43 9.12
CA LEU A 76 -12.13 4.69 9.32
C LEU A 76 -11.49 5.31 8.08
N ARG A 77 -11.83 4.81 6.89
CA ARG A 77 -11.31 5.36 5.62
C ARG A 77 -11.74 6.82 5.43
N LEU A 78 -13.00 7.14 5.74
CA LEU A 78 -13.50 8.50 5.65
C LEU A 78 -12.86 9.43 6.68
N LYS A 79 -12.65 8.98 7.93
CA LYS A 79 -11.95 9.76 8.96
C LYS A 79 -10.50 10.07 8.60
N LEU A 80 -9.76 9.09 8.08
CA LEU A 80 -8.38 9.31 7.63
C LEU A 80 -8.32 10.30 6.45
N ARG A 81 -9.21 10.15 5.46
CA ARG A 81 -9.29 11.12 4.35
C ARG A 81 -9.58 12.53 4.84
N ALA A 82 -10.53 12.70 5.76
CA ALA A 82 -10.87 14.01 6.32
C ALA A 82 -9.73 14.64 7.14
N ALA A 83 -8.91 13.82 7.82
CA ALA A 83 -7.80 14.31 8.62
C ALA A 83 -6.58 14.74 7.79
N PHE A 84 -6.35 14.11 6.63
CA PHE A 84 -5.10 14.27 5.86
C PHE A 84 -5.27 14.90 4.48
N LEU A 85 -6.48 14.91 3.90
CA LEU A 85 -6.72 15.51 2.58
C LEU A 85 -7.35 16.90 2.71
N PRO A 86 -6.94 17.88 1.87
CA PRO A 86 -7.61 19.17 1.79
C PRO A 86 -9.09 19.04 1.41
N ALA A 87 -9.93 19.98 1.88
CA ALA A 87 -11.39 20.01 1.65
C ALA A 87 -11.83 20.02 0.16
N ASN A 88 -10.90 20.21 -0.78
CA ASN A 88 -11.16 20.22 -2.23
C ASN A 88 -10.21 19.28 -3.00
N TYR A 89 -9.70 18.23 -2.36
CA TYR A 89 -8.71 17.33 -2.95
C TYR A 89 -9.18 16.73 -4.28
N GLU A 90 -10.35 16.09 -4.33
CA GLU A 90 -10.85 15.48 -5.56
C GLU A 90 -11.09 16.50 -6.68
N TYR A 91 -11.64 17.68 -6.35
CA TYR A 91 -11.83 18.75 -7.35
C TYR A 91 -10.50 19.20 -7.96
N ARG A 92 -9.46 19.35 -7.12
CA ARG A 92 -8.10 19.68 -7.59
C ARG A 92 -7.53 18.58 -8.49
N GLN A 93 -7.66 17.31 -8.10
CA GLN A 93 -7.16 16.21 -8.94
C GLN A 93 -7.95 16.09 -10.25
N ARG A 94 -9.27 16.34 -10.24
CA ARG A 94 -10.10 16.34 -11.44
C ARG A 94 -9.69 17.46 -12.39
N SER A 95 -9.48 18.67 -11.86
CA SER A 95 -8.98 19.80 -12.64
C SER A 95 -7.60 19.51 -13.23
N ARG A 96 -6.70 18.91 -12.45
CA ARG A 96 -5.36 18.52 -12.93
C ARG A 96 -5.43 17.45 -14.01
N PHE A 97 -6.30 16.45 -13.85
CA PHE A 97 -6.51 15.40 -14.85
C PHE A 97 -6.94 16.01 -16.18
N LEU A 98 -7.97 16.87 -16.16
CA LEU A 98 -8.49 17.52 -17.37
C LEU A 98 -7.48 18.45 -18.05
N ALA A 99 -6.55 19.03 -17.27
CA ALA A 99 -5.50 19.91 -17.78
C ALA A 99 -4.18 19.18 -18.11
N CYS A 100 -4.10 17.87 -17.91
CA CYS A 100 -2.85 17.13 -18.01
C CYS A 100 -2.39 17.01 -19.48
N LYS A 101 -1.14 17.42 -19.75
CA LYS A 101 -0.51 17.39 -21.07
C LYS A 101 0.88 16.76 -20.94
N GLN A 102 1.30 15.98 -21.93
CA GLN A 102 2.61 15.34 -21.96
C GLN A 102 3.75 16.38 -21.97
N GLY A 103 3.59 17.47 -22.73
CA GLY A 103 4.60 18.53 -22.79
C GLY A 103 5.98 17.98 -23.17
N LYS A 104 6.96 18.18 -22.27
CA LYS A 104 8.34 17.68 -22.44
C LYS A 104 8.60 16.34 -21.76
N TYR A 105 7.63 15.81 -20.99
CA TYR A 105 7.79 14.55 -20.27
C TYR A 105 7.95 13.37 -21.24
N GLU A 106 8.71 12.38 -20.78
CA GLU A 106 8.75 11.10 -21.46
C GLU A 106 7.36 10.45 -21.42
N LEU A 107 7.04 9.63 -22.43
CA LEU A 107 5.70 9.06 -22.56
C LEU A 107 5.30 8.24 -21.32
N HIS A 108 6.25 7.50 -20.73
CA HIS A 108 5.99 6.69 -19.55
C HIS A 108 5.70 7.54 -18.30
N GLU A 109 6.36 8.69 -18.14
CA GLU A 109 6.10 9.62 -17.03
C GLU A 109 4.70 10.23 -17.16
N TYR A 110 4.32 10.64 -18.38
CA TYR A 110 2.98 11.15 -18.66
C TYR A 110 1.88 10.10 -18.40
N ILE A 111 2.10 8.86 -18.86
CA ILE A 111 1.18 7.74 -18.59
C ILE A 111 1.03 7.52 -17.08
N GLN A 112 2.14 7.58 -16.34
CA GLN A 112 2.12 7.37 -14.90
C GLN A 112 1.38 8.51 -14.17
N GLU A 113 1.63 9.77 -14.52
CA GLU A 113 0.91 10.91 -13.95
C GLU A 113 -0.60 10.81 -14.23
N MET A 114 -0.98 10.49 -15.47
CA MET A 114 -2.38 10.29 -15.85
C MET A 114 -3.04 9.16 -15.05
N ARG A 115 -2.34 8.05 -14.83
CA ARG A 115 -2.83 6.93 -14.02
C ARG A 115 -3.05 7.34 -12.56
N VAL A 116 -2.11 8.07 -11.97
CA VAL A 116 -2.21 8.55 -10.58
C VAL A 116 -3.37 9.53 -10.41
N LEU A 117 -3.54 10.46 -11.36
CA LEU A 117 -4.64 11.41 -11.35
C LEU A 117 -6.00 10.70 -11.49
N ALA A 118 -6.11 9.72 -12.39
CA ALA A 118 -7.33 8.91 -12.55
C ALA A 118 -7.66 8.09 -11.28
N ALA A 119 -6.65 7.48 -10.65
CA ALA A 119 -6.83 6.71 -9.42
C ALA A 119 -7.26 7.56 -8.21
N SER A 120 -7.00 8.88 -8.27
CA SER A 120 -7.39 9.82 -7.21
C SER A 120 -8.88 10.19 -7.24
N LEU A 121 -9.62 9.89 -8.32
CA LEU A 121 -11.04 10.20 -8.52
C LEU A 121 -11.93 9.03 -8.08
N VAL A 122 -11.89 8.68 -6.79
CA VAL A 122 -12.52 7.45 -6.27
C VAL A 122 -14.02 7.60 -6.04
N GLU A 123 -14.47 8.76 -5.55
CA GLU A 123 -15.86 8.95 -5.14
C GLU A 123 -16.75 9.40 -6.31
N ASN A 124 -16.17 10.14 -7.25
CA ASN A 124 -16.84 10.56 -8.48
C ASN A 124 -15.90 10.35 -9.69
N PRO A 125 -15.74 9.11 -10.16
CA PRO A 125 -14.87 8.80 -11.30
C PRO A 125 -15.39 9.43 -12.59
N LEU A 126 -14.47 9.87 -13.46
CA LEU A 126 -14.81 10.29 -14.82
C LEU A 126 -15.18 9.08 -15.69
N PRO A 127 -16.14 9.21 -16.62
CA PRO A 127 -16.42 8.19 -17.63
C PRO A 127 -15.16 7.81 -18.42
N GLU A 128 -15.04 6.54 -18.80
CA GLU A 128 -13.83 6.02 -19.46
C GLU A 128 -13.50 6.76 -20.75
N HIS A 129 -14.51 7.02 -21.58
CA HIS A 129 -14.34 7.75 -22.82
C HIS A 129 -13.78 9.17 -22.60
N ILE A 130 -14.19 9.86 -21.52
CA ILE A 130 -13.61 11.18 -21.18
C ILE A 130 -12.14 11.03 -20.79
N LYS A 131 -11.79 10.01 -20.00
CA LYS A 131 -10.40 9.76 -19.61
C LYS A 131 -9.50 9.45 -20.81
N VAL A 132 -10.00 8.64 -21.75
CA VAL A 132 -9.29 8.30 -23.00
C VAL A 132 -9.12 9.54 -23.88
N THR A 133 -10.16 10.36 -24.05
CA THR A 133 -10.07 11.61 -24.82
C THR A 133 -9.03 12.57 -24.22
N VAL A 134 -9.07 12.81 -22.91
CA VAL A 134 -8.09 13.68 -22.24
C VAL A 134 -6.67 13.16 -22.38
N PHE A 135 -6.48 11.84 -22.29
CA PHE A 135 -5.18 11.21 -22.52
C PHE A 135 -4.69 11.43 -23.95
N MET A 136 -5.52 11.13 -24.95
CA MET A 136 -5.14 11.29 -26.36
C MET A 136 -4.86 12.76 -26.72
N ASP A 137 -5.71 13.68 -26.27
CA ASP A 137 -5.56 15.13 -26.49
C ASP A 137 -4.35 15.71 -25.76
N GLY A 138 -3.85 15.02 -24.74
CA GLY A 138 -2.68 15.43 -23.97
C GLY A 138 -1.35 14.96 -24.54
N LEU A 139 -1.35 14.01 -25.47
CA LEU A 139 -0.12 13.53 -26.11
C LEU A 139 0.53 14.63 -26.95
N LYS A 140 1.87 14.65 -26.95
CA LYS A 140 2.61 15.56 -27.83
C LYS A 140 2.45 15.07 -29.28
N VAL A 141 2.07 15.98 -30.17
CA VAL A 141 2.04 15.68 -31.61
C VAL A 141 3.49 15.67 -32.10
N ALA A 142 3.92 14.58 -32.74
CA ALA A 142 5.20 14.59 -33.45
C ALA A 142 5.09 15.59 -34.60
N HIS A 143 5.87 16.67 -34.56
CA HIS A 143 5.98 17.55 -35.73
C HIS A 143 6.52 16.72 -36.90
N PRO A 144 5.86 16.71 -38.08
CA PRO A 144 6.48 16.14 -39.25
C PRO A 144 7.70 17.01 -39.56
N ALA A 145 8.88 16.39 -39.52
CA ALA A 145 10.08 16.99 -40.06
C ALA A 145 9.84 17.18 -41.56
N HIS A 146 9.49 18.39 -41.97
CA HIS A 146 9.58 18.77 -43.37
C HIS A 146 11.04 18.66 -43.77
N SER A 147 11.34 17.63 -44.58
CA SER A 147 12.59 17.53 -45.35
C SER A 147 12.57 18.50 -46.53
#